data_AF-A0A8J4YRC3-F1
#
_entry.id   AF-A0A8J4YRC3-F1
#
_cell.length_a   1.000
_cell.length_b   1.000
_cell.length_c   1.000
_cell.angle_alpha   90.00
_cell.angle_beta   90.00
_cell.angle_gamma   90.00
#
_symmetry.space_group_name_H-M   'P 1'
#
loop_
_entity.id
_entity.type
_entity.pdbx_description
1 polymer ?
#
loop_
_entity_poly.entity_id
_entity_poly.type
_entity_poly.pdbx_seq_one_letter_code
_entity_poly.pdbx_strand_id
1 'polypeptide(L)'
;MYSDLLDEFFEKHQLKWEKYIGLVCTDEWIPQPFLADRSDADNLKEELIDLQVNQGCQAKFRTLPLSVFWCDQLVAYPGLARAALEMIIPFPTTYRCEKASSTMLQIKTIARNRLQGGLLHDMRVALTNTKPQF
;
A
#
# COMPACT_ATOMS: atom_id res chain seq x y z
N MET A 1 2.41 -4.49 -10.27
CA MET A 1 1.10 -4.55 -9.57
C MET A 1 1.03 -3.72 -8.29
N TYR A 2 2.04 -3.74 -7.39
CA TYR A 2 2.07 -2.86 -6.20
C TYR A 2 2.81 -1.53 -6.43
N SER A 3 3.88 -1.50 -7.24
CA SER A 3 4.55 -0.25 -7.67
C SER A 3 3.57 0.68 -8.38
N ASP A 4 2.87 0.15 -9.38
CA ASP A 4 1.92 0.91 -10.21
C ASP A 4 0.84 1.65 -9.40
N LEU A 5 0.40 1.09 -8.27
CA LEU A 5 -0.60 1.70 -7.39
C LEU A 5 -0.04 2.83 -6.53
N LEU A 6 1.23 2.73 -6.12
CA LEU A 6 1.90 3.82 -5.42
C LEU A 6 2.18 4.94 -6.41
N ASP A 7 2.70 4.61 -7.59
CA ASP A 7 2.98 5.58 -8.65
C ASP A 7 1.70 6.36 -9.02
N GLU A 8 0.57 5.66 -9.20
CA GLU A 8 -0.75 6.30 -9.44
C GLU A 8 -1.19 7.20 -8.28
N PHE A 9 -1.01 6.79 -7.02
CA PHE A 9 -1.38 7.58 -5.85
C PHE A 9 -0.55 8.87 -5.75
N PHE A 10 0.77 8.75 -5.85
CA PHE A 10 1.67 9.89 -5.77
C PHE A 10 1.44 10.86 -6.94
N GLU A 11 1.23 10.36 -8.16
CA GLU A 11 0.91 11.16 -9.34
C GLU A 11 -0.44 11.88 -9.18
N LYS A 12 -1.49 11.16 -8.77
CA LYS A 12 -2.84 11.72 -8.56
C LYS A 12 -2.86 12.82 -7.48
N HIS A 13 -2.07 12.66 -6.43
CA HIS A 13 -2.01 13.62 -5.33
C HIS A 13 -0.91 14.68 -5.51
N GLN A 14 -0.22 14.70 -6.66
CA GLN A 14 0.92 15.59 -6.95
C GLN A 14 2.03 15.52 -5.88
N LEU A 15 2.17 14.37 -5.23
CA LEU A 15 3.19 14.13 -4.23
C LEU A 15 4.44 13.60 -4.92
N LYS A 16 5.60 14.10 -4.50
CA LYS A 16 6.89 13.56 -4.94
C LYS A 16 7.43 12.60 -3.89
N TRP A 17 7.80 11.41 -4.34
CA TRP A 17 8.42 10.37 -3.52
C TRP A 17 9.58 10.91 -2.66
N GLU A 18 10.49 11.65 -3.29
CA GLU A 18 11.68 12.24 -2.67
C GLU A 18 11.35 13.18 -1.50
N LYS A 19 10.26 13.94 -1.61
CA LYS A 19 9.84 14.89 -0.58
C LYS A 19 9.07 14.21 0.56
N TYR A 20 8.32 13.16 0.24
CA TYR A 20 7.57 12.39 1.23
C TYR A 20 8.49 11.54 2.10
N ILE A 21 9.46 10.84 1.51
CA ILE A 21 10.40 10.03 2.27
C ILE A 21 11.25 10.89 3.20
N GLY A 22 11.69 12.09 2.79
CA GLY A 22 12.40 13.02 3.67
C GLY A 22 11.57 13.63 4.81
N LEU A 23 10.23 13.48 4.79
CA LEU A 23 9.34 13.94 5.86
C LEU A 23 8.93 12.82 6.83
N VAL A 24 8.98 11.56 6.38
CA VAL A 24 8.46 10.42 7.12
C VAL A 24 9.57 9.44 7.53
N CYS A 25 10.64 9.37 6.76
CA CYS A 25 11.77 8.46 6.97
C CYS A 25 12.98 9.27 7.47
N THR A 26 13.30 9.11 8.75
CA THR A 26 14.52 9.67 9.36
C THR A 26 15.77 8.88 9.00
N ASP A 27 15.59 7.62 8.57
CA ASP A 27 16.69 6.68 8.42
C ASP A 27 17.16 6.66 6.96
N GLU A 28 18.38 7.14 6.73
CA GLU A 28 18.96 7.31 5.39
C GLU A 28 19.17 5.98 4.65
N TRP A 29 19.28 4.88 5.40
CA TRP A 29 19.52 3.54 4.83
C TRP A 29 18.32 2.98 4.06
N ILE A 30 17.11 3.52 4.24
CA ILE A 30 15.93 3.06 3.51
C ILE A 30 15.90 3.57 2.06
N PRO A 31 16.06 4.88 1.79
CA PRO A 31 16.16 5.38 0.42
C PRO A 31 17.52 5.11 -0.23
N GLN A 32 18.60 5.04 0.56
CA GLN A 32 19.97 4.90 0.06
C GLN A 32 20.78 3.88 0.89
N PRO A 33 20.41 2.58 0.85
CA PRO A 33 21.04 1.54 1.68
C PRO A 33 22.55 1.38 1.45
N PHE A 34 23.06 1.80 0.29
CA PHE A 34 24.48 1.68 -0.07
C PHE A 34 25.31 2.94 0.23
N LEU A 35 24.67 4.04 0.65
CA LEU A 35 25.35 5.29 1.00
C LEU A 35 25.18 5.66 2.46
N ALA A 36 24.18 5.09 3.14
CA ALA A 36 23.89 5.36 4.53
C ALA A 36 24.99 4.86 5.48
N ASP A 37 25.12 5.55 6.61
CA ASP A 37 26.02 5.11 7.65
C ASP A 37 25.51 3.83 8.29
N ARG A 38 26.44 2.93 8.59
CA ARG A 38 26.14 1.63 9.19
C ARG A 38 25.65 1.78 10.63
N SER A 39 25.83 2.95 11.23
CA SER A 39 25.40 3.22 12.60
C SER A 39 23.90 3.52 12.72
N ASP A 40 23.23 3.86 11.62
CA ASP A 40 21.83 4.32 11.61
C ASP A 40 20.80 3.19 11.77
N ALA A 41 21.20 1.94 11.52
CA ALA A 41 20.30 0.78 11.52
C ALA A 41 20.43 -0.07 12.80
N ASP A 42 20.26 0.52 14.00
CA ASP A 42 20.38 -0.13 15.34
C ASP A 42 20.47 -1.67 15.39
N ASN A 43 19.33 -2.36 15.42
CA ASN A 43 19.28 -3.82 15.55
C ASN A 43 19.44 -4.56 14.20
N LEU A 44 19.66 -3.81 13.13
CA LEU A 44 19.68 -4.27 11.74
C LEU A 44 21.06 -4.04 11.08
N LYS A 45 22.07 -3.62 11.85
CA LYS A 45 23.41 -3.26 11.35
C LYS A 45 24.06 -4.42 10.62
N GLU A 46 23.96 -5.63 11.16
CA GLU A 46 24.56 -6.83 10.55
C GLU A 46 23.95 -7.11 9.17
N GLU A 47 22.61 -7.11 9.07
CA GLU A 47 21.93 -7.28 7.78
C GLU A 47 22.26 -6.14 6.79
N LEU A 48 22.36 -4.90 7.27
CA LEU A 48 22.72 -3.75 6.43
C LEU A 48 24.17 -3.86 5.91
N ILE A 49 25.10 -4.28 6.77
CA ILE A 49 26.50 -4.50 6.41
C ILE A 49 26.61 -5.58 5.34
N ASP A 50 25.95 -6.71 5.53
CA ASP A 50 25.98 -7.83 4.60
C ASP A 50 25.34 -7.45 3.25
N LEU A 51 24.25 -6.69 3.28
CA LEU A 51 23.63 -6.16 2.07
C LEU A 51 24.56 -5.19 1.33
N GLN A 52 25.25 -4.28 2.03
CA GLN A 52 26.16 -3.31 1.43
C GLN A 52 27.39 -3.96 0.77
N VAL A 53 27.86 -5.09 1.31
CA VAL A 53 29.00 -5.84 0.73
C VAL A 53 28.56 -6.65 -0.50
N ASN A 54 27.27 -6.98 -0.62
CA ASN A 54 26.75 -7.78 -1.70
C ASN A 54 26.62 -6.99 -3.02
N GLN A 55 27.58 -7.20 -3.93
CA GLN A 55 27.58 -6.56 -5.25
C GLN A 55 26.34 -6.89 -6.09
N GLY A 56 25.77 -8.08 -5.92
CA GLY A 56 24.52 -8.47 -6.60
C GLY A 56 23.34 -7.62 -6.14
N CYS A 57 23.25 -7.34 -4.84
CA CYS A 57 22.25 -6.43 -4.29
C CYS A 57 22.44 -5.01 -4.81
N GLN A 58 23.69 -4.53 -4.89
CA GLN A 58 23.98 -3.20 -5.43
C GLN A 58 23.60 -3.07 -6.92
N ALA A 59 23.86 -4.11 -7.72
CA ALA A 59 23.43 -4.15 -9.12
C ALA A 59 21.90 -4.11 -9.24
N LYS A 60 21.19 -4.94 -8.46
CA LYS A 60 19.73 -4.94 -8.42
C LYS A 60 19.16 -3.57 -8.04
N PHE A 61 19.71 -2.93 -7.01
CA PHE A 61 19.27 -1.61 -6.55
C PHE A 61 19.33 -0.53 -7.64
N ARG A 62 20.34 -0.57 -8.52
CA ARG A 62 20.46 0.37 -9.64
C ARG A 62 19.43 0.15 -10.76
N THR A 63 18.83 -1.03 -10.80
CA THR A 63 17.94 -1.45 -11.90
C THR A 63 16.48 -1.56 -11.48
N LEU A 64 16.21 -1.79 -10.20
CA LEU A 64 14.87 -2.02 -9.68
C LEU A 64 14.32 -0.76 -9.00
N PRO A 65 13.02 -0.50 -9.10
CA PRO A 65 12.35 0.47 -8.24
C PRO A 65 12.57 0.13 -6.76
N LEU A 66 12.64 1.14 -5.90
CA LEU A 66 12.99 0.99 -4.48
C LEU A 66 12.09 -0.01 -3.74
N SER A 67 10.77 0.06 -3.96
CA SER A 67 9.80 -0.87 -3.37
C SER A 67 10.02 -2.32 -3.82
N VAL A 68 10.35 -2.52 -5.11
CA VAL A 68 10.61 -3.83 -5.70
C VAL A 68 11.95 -4.39 -5.20
N PHE A 69 12.96 -3.54 -5.06
CA PHE A 69 14.25 -3.90 -4.48
C PHE A 69 14.08 -4.45 -3.06
N TRP A 70 13.37 -3.73 -2.19
CA TRP A 70 13.15 -4.17 -0.80
C TRP A 70 12.28 -5.43 -0.73
N CYS A 71 11.31 -5.61 -1.63
CA CYS A 71 10.58 -6.87 -1.75
C CYS A 71 11.49 -8.07 -2.12
N ASP A 72 12.45 -7.88 -3.02
CA ASP A 72 13.42 -8.93 -3.40
C ASP A 72 14.34 -9.31 -2.22
N GLN A 73 14.63 -8.36 -1.32
CA GLN A 73 15.48 -8.60 -0.15
C GLN A 73 14.77 -9.30 1.01
N LEU A 74 13.45 -9.47 0.99
CA LEU A 74 12.68 -10.11 2.09
C LEU A 74 13.14 -11.52 2.43
N VAL A 75 13.73 -12.26 1.49
CA VAL A 75 14.22 -13.62 1.72
C VAL A 75 15.60 -13.63 2.37
N ALA A 76 16.50 -12.74 1.92
CA ALA A 76 17.88 -12.72 2.36
C ALA A 76 18.11 -11.86 3.61
N TYR A 77 17.37 -10.75 3.73
CA TYR A 77 17.50 -9.75 4.78
C TYR A 77 16.10 -9.39 5.32
N PRO A 78 15.40 -10.34 5.97
CA PRO A 78 13.98 -10.19 6.31
C PRO A 78 13.71 -9.09 7.33
N GLY A 79 14.63 -8.84 8.28
CA GLY A 79 14.47 -7.78 9.27
C GLY A 79 14.61 -6.41 8.64
N LEU A 80 15.69 -6.23 7.86
CA LEU A 80 16.01 -5.01 7.16
C LEU A 80 14.97 -4.66 6.10
N ALA A 81 14.61 -5.63 5.25
CA ALA A 81 13.62 -5.45 4.20
C ALA A 81 12.22 -5.14 4.78
N ARG A 82 11.82 -5.80 5.87
CA ARG A 82 10.53 -5.53 6.51
C ARG A 82 10.46 -4.10 7.04
N ALA A 83 11.48 -3.65 7.77
CA ALA A 83 11.51 -2.29 8.30
C ALA A 83 11.47 -1.24 7.17
N ALA A 84 12.23 -1.45 6.10
CA ALA A 84 12.19 -0.59 4.92
C ALA A 84 10.79 -0.58 4.28
N LEU A 85 10.18 -1.75 4.10
CA LEU A 85 8.85 -1.88 3.51
C LEU A 85 7.76 -1.28 4.41
N GLU A 86 7.81 -1.42 5.73
CA GLU A 86 6.84 -0.79 6.63
C GLU A 86 6.86 0.74 6.51
N MET A 87 8.04 1.33 6.32
CA MET A 87 8.20 2.77 6.09
C MET A 87 7.82 3.20 4.67
N ILE A 88 8.08 2.36 3.66
CA ILE A 88 7.74 2.61 2.25
C ILE A 88 6.25 2.36 1.97
N ILE A 89 5.60 1.50 2.76
CA ILE A 89 4.22 1.04 2.58
C ILE A 89 3.31 1.57 3.71
N PRO A 90 3.18 2.90 3.93
CA PRO A 90 2.17 3.39 4.86
C PRO A 90 0.75 3.36 4.25
N PHE A 91 0.61 3.22 2.92
CA PHE A 91 -0.63 3.58 2.22
C PHE A 91 -1.58 2.47 1.70
N PRO A 92 -1.21 1.20 1.46
CA PRO A 92 -2.17 0.29 0.83
C PRO A 92 -3.33 -0.13 1.74
N THR A 93 -3.19 -0.05 3.06
CA THR A 93 -4.33 -0.29 3.98
C THR A 93 -5.22 0.95 4.07
N THR A 94 -4.66 2.14 4.26
CA THR A 94 -5.46 3.37 4.43
C THR A 94 -6.09 3.85 3.14
N TYR A 95 -5.37 3.94 2.01
CA TYR A 95 -5.96 4.38 0.74
C TYR A 95 -7.00 3.39 0.20
N ARG A 96 -6.76 2.08 0.35
CA ARG A 96 -7.79 1.08 0.01
C ARG A 96 -8.97 1.16 0.96
N CYS A 97 -8.77 1.39 2.26
CA CYS A 97 -9.86 1.63 3.21
C CYS A 97 -10.63 2.91 2.89
N GLU A 98 -9.98 4.00 2.51
CA GLU A 98 -10.62 5.26 2.12
C GLU A 98 -11.43 5.09 0.84
N LYS A 99 -10.86 4.43 -0.18
CA LYS A 99 -11.55 4.16 -1.44
C LYS A 99 -12.71 3.18 -1.24
N ALA A 100 -12.50 2.10 -0.49
CA ALA A 100 -13.56 1.13 -0.15
C ALA A 100 -14.65 1.76 0.72
N SER A 101 -14.28 2.62 1.68
CA SER A 101 -15.23 3.37 2.51
C SER A 101 -16.02 4.37 1.68
N SER A 102 -15.37 5.10 0.77
CA SER A 102 -16.01 6.03 -0.16
C SER A 102 -16.97 5.31 -1.10
N THR A 103 -16.56 4.18 -1.68
CA THR A 103 -17.43 3.32 -2.50
C THR A 103 -18.62 2.78 -1.68
N MET A 104 -18.40 2.32 -0.44
CA MET A 104 -19.47 1.86 0.44
C MET A 104 -20.42 3.00 0.86
N LEU A 105 -19.90 4.21 1.08
CA LEU A 105 -20.67 5.43 1.32
C LEU A 105 -21.51 5.82 0.10
N GLN A 106 -20.94 5.73 -1.11
CA GLN A 106 -21.66 5.98 -2.36
C GLN A 106 -22.78 4.96 -2.57
N ILE A 107 -22.52 3.66 -2.35
CA ILE A 107 -23.55 2.61 -2.43
C ILE A 107 -24.65 2.83 -1.39
N LYS A 108 -24.29 3.16 -0.14
CA LYS A 108 -25.27 3.51 0.90
C LYS A 108 -26.09 4.75 0.53
N THR A 109 -25.47 5.76 -0.07
CA THR A 109 -26.14 7.00 -0.50
C THR A 109 -27.09 6.72 -1.67
N ILE A 110 -26.68 5.94 -2.67
CA ILE A 110 -27.53 5.52 -3.79
C ILE A 110 -28.69 4.64 -3.29
N ALA A 111 -28.43 3.70 -2.37
CA ALA A 111 -29.45 2.86 -1.76
C ALA A 111 -30.47 3.68 -0.95
N ARG A 112 -30.01 4.71 -0.22
CA ARG A 112 -30.88 5.60 0.57
C ARG A 112 -31.69 6.56 -0.30
N ASN A 113 -31.11 7.06 -1.41
CA ASN A 113 -31.82 7.91 -2.37
C ASN A 113 -32.87 7.13 -3.19
N ARG A 114 -32.76 5.79 -3.28
CA ARG A 114 -33.76 4.90 -3.91
C ARG A 114 -34.89 4.44 -2.98
N LEU A 115 -34.82 4.75 -1.68
CA LEU A 115 -35.83 4.35 -0.68
C LEU A 115 -36.98 5.34 -0.50
N GLN A 116 -36.96 6.49 -1.18
CA GLN A 116 -38.14 7.35 -1.26
C GLN A 116 -39.09 6.84 -2.35
N GLY A 117 -39.96 5.88 -2.01
CA GLY A 117 -41.26 5.80 -2.67
C GLY A 117 -41.94 4.46 -2.90
N GLY A 118 -41.28 3.29 -2.81
CA GLY A 118 -42.00 2.03 -3.14
C GLY A 118 -41.35 0.68 -2.88
N LEU A 119 -40.05 0.61 -2.56
CA LEU A 119 -39.33 -0.67 -2.58
C LEU A 119 -39.66 -1.65 -1.43
N LEU A 120 -40.17 -1.16 -0.29
CA LEU A 120 -40.50 -2.04 0.84
C LEU A 120 -41.68 -2.98 0.54
N HIS A 121 -42.62 -2.57 -0.32
CA HIS A 121 -43.75 -3.41 -0.71
C HIS A 121 -43.31 -4.48 -1.72
N ASP A 122 -42.53 -4.10 -2.74
CA ASP A 122 -42.04 -5.00 -3.77
C ASP A 122 -41.05 -6.05 -3.23
N MET A 123 -40.18 -5.67 -2.28
CA MET A 123 -39.29 -6.66 -1.64
C MET A 123 -40.06 -7.70 -0.82
N ARG A 124 -41.17 -7.33 -0.15
CA ARG A 124 -41.98 -8.30 0.58
C ARG A 124 -42.67 -9.29 -0.37
N VAL A 125 -43.18 -8.82 -1.50
CA VAL A 125 -43.82 -9.66 -2.53
C VAL A 125 -42.81 -10.59 -3.21
N ALA A 126 -41.60 -10.10 -3.50
CA ALA A 126 -40.54 -10.90 -4.15
C ALA A 126 -39.90 -11.97 -3.23
N LEU A 127 -39.95 -11.76 -1.90
CA LEU A 127 -39.37 -12.67 -0.91
C LEU A 127 -40.35 -13.73 -0.38
N THR A 128 -41.66 -13.58 -0.64
CA THR A 128 -42.64 -14.64 -0.37
C THR A 128 -42.86 -15.48 -1.62
N ASN A 129 -42.47 -16.76 -1.57
CA ASN A 129 -42.56 -17.71 -2.68
C ASN A 129 -44.01 -18.18 -2.95
N THR A 130 -44.96 -17.26 -3.05
CA THR A 130 -46.37 -17.56 -3.33
C THR A 130 -46.64 -17.22 -4.79
N LYS A 131 -46.79 -18.25 -5.64
CA LYS A 131 -47.24 -18.08 -7.02
C LYS A 131 -48.66 -17.48 -7.01
N PRO A 132 -48.93 -16.41 -7.78
CA PRO A 132 -50.30 -15.96 -8.00
C PRO A 132 -51.04 -17.01 -8.82
N GLN A 133 -52.14 -17.53 -8.27
CA GLN A 133 -53.12 -18.30 -9.05
C GLN A 133 -53.99 -17.28 -9.79
N PHE A 134 -53.94 -17.32 -11.12
CA PHE A 134 -54.96 -16.74 -11.99
C PHE A 134 -56.07 -17.77 -12.21
#